data_AF-A0A358EHM7-F1
#
_entry.id   AF-A0A358EHM7-F1
#
_cell.length_a   1.000
_cell.length_b   1.000
_cell.length_c   1.000
_cell.angle_alpha   90.00
_cell.angle_beta   90.00
_cell.angle_gamma   90.00
#
_symmetry.space_group_name_H-M   'P 1'
#
loop_
_entity.id
_entity.type
_entity.pdbx_description
1 polymer ?
#
loop_
_entity_poly.entity_id
_entity_poly.type
_entity_poly.pdbx_seq_one_letter_code
_entity_poly.pdbx_strand_id
1 'polypeptide(L)'
;MPKRDAAVSWLYVVPGTVADRYARALENLGLLPERSAAARDGSEVWMFSAEERGTPEGVSSGAPPWHDVYRTTPSNEKRWGLLPVRTQSSFNTAFPFHRGSGPVWHGKGFTQSLEGGWFGKWGPLALVLNPVWFRAENLDFVLAPTGMDGEGRFRSPLESDAIDIPQRFGDEAYQVLSPGASSLRLNMVGLTVGVSSSPQVWGPGELHPLVMGAVGGGIPHVFVGTSTP
;
A
#
# COMPACT_ATOMS: atom_id res chain seq x y z
N MET A 1 31.14 7.45 -30.27
CA MET A 1 30.88 6.73 -28.99
C MET A 1 29.41 6.36 -28.95
N PRO A 2 29.02 5.14 -28.56
CA PRO A 2 27.61 4.81 -28.36
C PRO A 2 27.07 5.61 -27.16
N LYS A 3 25.83 6.11 -27.26
CA LYS A 3 25.13 6.68 -26.11
C LYS A 3 24.99 5.57 -25.05
N ARG A 4 25.35 5.87 -23.79
CA ARG A 4 25.01 4.99 -22.67
C ARG A 4 23.54 5.21 -22.34
N ASP A 5 22.73 4.16 -22.40
CA ASP A 5 21.33 4.26 -21.99
C ASP A 5 21.23 4.61 -20.49
N ALA A 6 20.52 5.69 -20.20
CA ALA A 6 20.29 6.19 -18.85
C ALA A 6 19.38 5.26 -18.03
N ALA A 7 19.31 5.44 -16.71
CA ALA A 7 18.71 4.49 -15.77
C ALA A 7 17.32 4.91 -15.27
N VAL A 8 16.37 3.96 -15.22
CA VAL A 8 15.04 4.13 -14.60
C VAL A 8 14.97 3.33 -13.29
N SER A 9 14.98 4.06 -12.18
CA SER A 9 14.36 3.57 -10.94
C SER A 9 12.85 3.78 -11.03
N TRP A 10 12.08 2.93 -10.38
CA TRP A 10 10.69 3.23 -10.07
C TRP A 10 10.38 3.01 -8.58
N LEU A 11 9.51 3.85 -8.05
CA LEU A 11 9.05 3.81 -6.66
C LEU A 11 7.57 3.46 -6.66
N TYR A 12 7.26 2.29 -6.11
CA TYR A 12 5.89 1.90 -5.82
C TYR A 12 5.41 2.55 -4.52
N VAL A 13 4.40 3.39 -4.64
CA VAL A 13 3.81 4.20 -3.57
C VAL A 13 2.42 3.67 -3.26
N VAL A 14 2.19 3.36 -1.98
CA VAL A 14 0.86 3.06 -1.42
C VAL A 14 0.64 3.98 -0.22
N PRO A 15 -0.51 4.67 -0.08
CA PRO A 15 -0.73 5.63 1.00
C PRO A 15 -0.35 5.09 2.39
N GLY A 16 0.32 5.92 3.19
CA GLY A 16 0.75 5.60 4.56
C GLY A 16 1.95 4.64 4.69
N THR A 17 2.48 4.10 3.58
CA THR A 17 3.73 3.33 3.60
C THR A 17 4.98 4.22 3.70
N VAL A 18 6.15 3.63 3.98
CA VAL A 18 7.44 4.35 3.96
C VAL A 18 7.74 4.95 2.58
N ALA A 19 7.33 4.27 1.50
CA ALA A 19 7.49 4.77 0.14
C ALA A 19 6.64 6.03 -0.12
N ASP A 20 5.42 6.11 0.42
CA ASP A 20 4.58 7.31 0.32
C ASP A 20 5.15 8.48 1.14
N ARG A 21 5.64 8.22 2.36
CA ARG A 21 6.33 9.25 3.16
C ARG A 21 7.60 9.77 2.46
N TYR A 22 8.33 8.89 1.77
CA TYR A 22 9.49 9.29 0.97
C TYR A 22 9.08 10.12 -0.26
N ALA A 23 8.03 9.71 -0.98
CA ALA A 23 7.48 10.52 -2.07
C ALA A 23 7.03 11.90 -1.57
N ARG A 24 6.32 11.97 -0.44
CA ARG A 24 5.89 13.23 0.20
C ARG A 24 7.05 14.14 0.59
N ALA A 25 8.17 13.58 1.07
CA ALA A 25 9.37 14.35 1.32
C ALA A 25 9.97 14.95 0.03
N LEU A 26 9.91 14.24 -1.10
CA LEU A 26 10.35 14.75 -2.39
C LEU A 26 9.39 15.79 -2.97
N GLU A 27 8.07 15.59 -2.83
CA GLU A 27 7.04 16.56 -3.21
C GLU A 27 7.25 17.90 -2.48
N ASN A 28 7.41 17.87 -1.15
CA ASN A 28 7.68 19.06 -0.32
C ASN A 28 9.01 19.77 -0.64
N LEU A 29 9.95 19.10 -1.32
CA LEU A 29 11.21 19.67 -1.79
C LEU A 29 11.13 20.18 -3.24
N GLY A 30 9.96 20.10 -3.89
CA GLY A 30 9.78 20.43 -5.30
C GLY A 30 10.42 19.42 -6.27
N LEU A 31 10.80 18.23 -5.79
CA LEU A 31 11.47 17.18 -6.57
C LEU A 31 10.49 16.14 -7.15
N LEU A 32 9.22 16.21 -6.78
CA LEU A 32 8.10 15.48 -7.40
C LEU A 32 6.90 16.41 -7.56
N PRO A 33 6.02 16.19 -8.56
CA PRO A 33 4.74 16.88 -8.67
C PRO A 33 3.91 16.68 -7.40
N GLU A 34 3.43 17.78 -6.83
CA GLU A 34 2.61 17.75 -5.62
C GLU A 34 1.32 16.95 -5.83
N ARG A 35 0.87 16.24 -4.78
CA ARG A 35 -0.43 15.57 -4.72
C ARG A 35 -1.25 16.13 -3.58
N SER A 36 -2.58 16.01 -3.63
CA SER A 36 -3.49 16.47 -2.57
C SER A 36 -2.99 16.14 -1.17
N ALA A 37 -2.88 17.16 -0.31
CA ALA A 37 -2.53 17.02 1.11
C ALA A 37 -3.75 16.68 1.99
N ALA A 38 -4.97 16.82 1.45
CA ALA A 38 -6.22 16.57 2.16
C ALA A 38 -6.66 15.09 2.06
N ALA A 39 -6.45 14.47 0.90
CA ALA A 39 -6.80 13.06 0.66
C ALA A 39 -5.74 12.40 -0.22
N ARG A 40 -5.19 11.28 0.27
CA ARG A 40 -4.19 10.46 -0.42
C ARG A 40 -4.82 9.15 -0.82
N ASP A 41 -4.76 8.84 -2.12
CA ASP A 41 -5.51 7.73 -2.68
C ASP A 41 -4.81 7.07 -3.88
N GLY A 42 -5.11 5.79 -4.04
CA GLY A 42 -4.60 4.91 -5.06
C GLY A 42 -3.12 4.57 -4.90
N SER A 43 -2.75 3.36 -5.27
CA SER A 43 -1.36 2.95 -5.43
C SER A 43 -0.78 3.45 -6.75
N GLU A 44 0.44 3.98 -6.73
CA GLU A 44 1.03 4.76 -7.82
C GLU A 44 2.48 4.34 -8.04
N VAL A 45 2.96 4.37 -9.29
CA VAL A 45 4.36 4.06 -9.59
C VAL A 45 5.02 5.25 -10.25
N TRP A 46 5.92 5.90 -9.49
CA TRP A 46 6.78 6.96 -9.98
C TRP A 46 7.96 6.35 -10.73
N MET A 47 8.33 6.91 -11.87
CA MET A 47 9.54 6.56 -12.62
C MET A 47 10.51 7.75 -12.54
N PHE A 48 11.78 7.49 -12.26
CA PHE A 48 12.83 8.50 -12.18
C PHE A 48 13.91 8.20 -13.21
N SER A 49 14.20 9.14 -14.12
CA SER A 49 15.42 9.05 -14.92
C SER A 49 16.63 9.48 -14.10
N ALA A 50 17.74 8.76 -14.20
CA ALA A 50 19.00 9.18 -13.61
C ALA A 50 19.56 10.48 -14.22
N GLU A 51 19.13 10.87 -15.43
CA GLU A 51 19.52 12.16 -16.03
C GLU A 51 18.78 13.36 -15.41
N GLU A 52 17.61 13.15 -14.78
CA GLU A 52 16.88 14.20 -14.05
C GLU A 52 17.48 14.45 -12.66
N ARG A 53 18.31 13.51 -12.17
CA ARG A 53 19.18 13.75 -11.01
C ARG A 53 20.48 14.41 -11.44
N GLY A 54 20.40 15.70 -11.76
CA GLY A 54 21.47 16.58 -11.30
C GLY A 54 21.60 16.36 -9.79
N THR A 55 22.78 15.96 -9.32
CA THR A 55 23.06 15.86 -7.87
C THR A 55 22.65 17.18 -7.25
N PRO A 56 21.66 17.23 -6.34
CA PRO A 56 21.26 18.49 -5.74
C PRO A 56 22.46 19.03 -4.98
N GLU A 57 22.84 20.29 -5.26
CA GLU A 57 23.97 20.92 -4.60
C GLU A 57 23.75 20.88 -3.07
N GLY A 58 24.57 20.09 -2.38
CA GLY A 58 24.46 19.86 -0.93
C GLY A 58 24.13 18.43 -0.48
N VAL A 59 23.74 17.49 -1.37
CA VAL A 59 23.54 16.07 -0.95
C VAL A 59 24.88 15.34 -0.87
N SER A 60 25.52 15.40 0.30
CA SER A 60 26.85 14.82 0.55
C SER A 60 26.85 13.29 0.58
N SER A 61 27.42 12.67 -0.46
CA SER A 61 28.20 11.41 -0.55
C SER A 61 27.86 10.13 0.26
N GLY A 62 26.85 10.12 1.14
CA GLY A 62 26.33 8.93 1.81
C GLY A 62 25.08 8.44 1.10
N ALA A 63 25.10 7.23 0.55
CA ALA A 63 23.87 6.60 0.07
C ALA A 63 22.88 6.48 1.26
N PRO A 64 21.62 6.90 1.12
CA PRO A 64 20.66 6.82 2.22
C PRO A 64 20.46 5.34 2.61
N PRO A 65 20.19 5.02 3.89
CA PRO A 65 20.15 3.64 4.41
C PRO A 65 19.05 2.76 3.79
N TRP A 66 18.19 3.33 2.96
CA TRP A 66 17.14 2.66 2.21
C TRP A 66 17.55 2.30 0.78
N HIS A 67 18.79 2.62 0.36
CA HIS A 67 19.26 2.44 -1.02
C HIS A 67 19.03 1.01 -1.55
N ASP A 68 19.25 -0.01 -0.72
CA ASP A 68 19.11 -1.42 -1.13
C ASP A 68 17.64 -1.88 -1.23
N VAL A 69 16.69 -1.08 -0.72
CA VAL A 69 15.25 -1.23 -0.97
C VAL A 69 14.89 -0.73 -2.39
N TYR A 70 15.72 0.15 -2.96
CA TYR A 70 15.46 0.85 -4.23
C TYR A 70 16.47 0.44 -5.31
N ARG A 71 16.13 -0.58 -6.12
CA ARG A 71 16.92 -0.88 -7.33
C ARG A 71 16.79 0.24 -8.36
N THR A 72 17.81 1.09 -8.45
CA THR A 72 17.98 2.09 -9.52
C THR A 72 18.75 1.46 -10.68
N THR A 73 18.23 1.37 -11.92
CA THR A 73 18.88 0.59 -13.01
C THR A 73 18.53 1.02 -14.46
N PRO A 74 19.49 0.93 -15.42
CA PRO A 74 19.32 0.75 -16.88
C PRO A 74 17.94 0.76 -17.58
N SER A 75 17.44 1.87 -18.16
CA SER A 75 16.38 1.89 -19.20
C SER A 75 16.08 3.29 -19.77
N ASN A 76 15.91 3.41 -21.10
CA ASN A 76 15.05 4.44 -21.72
C ASN A 76 13.61 3.87 -21.90
N GLU A 77 12.57 4.74 -21.96
CA GLU A 77 11.18 4.45 -22.40
C GLU A 77 10.30 3.39 -21.68
N LYS A 78 10.79 2.55 -20.77
CA LYS A 78 9.99 1.44 -20.23
C LYS A 78 8.86 1.88 -19.28
N ARG A 79 7.62 1.96 -19.78
CA ARG A 79 6.43 2.41 -19.05
C ARG A 79 5.69 1.35 -18.20
N TRP A 80 6.27 0.16 -18.03
CA TRP A 80 5.64 -0.96 -17.31
C TRP A 80 6.67 -1.88 -16.66
N GLY A 81 6.27 -2.63 -15.64
CA GLY A 81 7.18 -3.51 -14.91
C GLY A 81 6.48 -4.44 -13.94
N LEU A 82 7.31 -5.25 -13.25
CA LEU A 82 6.90 -6.05 -12.10
C LEU A 82 7.03 -5.20 -10.84
N LEU A 83 6.06 -5.30 -9.92
CA LEU A 83 6.16 -4.76 -8.57
C LEU A 83 7.08 -5.63 -7.70
N PRO A 84 7.57 -5.15 -6.54
CA PRO A 84 8.41 -5.95 -5.67
C PRO A 84 7.60 -7.11 -5.10
N VAL A 85 8.12 -8.33 -5.20
CA VAL A 85 7.49 -9.48 -4.53
C VAL A 85 7.81 -9.39 -3.05
N ARG A 86 6.76 -9.32 -2.22
CA ARG A 86 6.86 -9.24 -0.76
C ARG A 86 6.21 -10.48 -0.14
N THR A 87 6.88 -11.06 0.84
CA THR A 87 6.39 -12.20 1.61
C THR A 87 6.51 -11.86 3.09
N GLN A 88 5.48 -12.18 3.89
CA GLN A 88 5.48 -11.90 5.32
C GLN A 88 4.89 -13.08 6.07
N SER A 89 5.62 -13.52 7.10
CA SER A 89 5.24 -14.61 8.00
C SER A 89 5.05 -14.05 9.40
N SER A 90 4.07 -14.54 10.14
CA SER A 90 3.88 -14.23 11.57
C SER A 90 3.41 -15.45 12.33
N PHE A 91 3.77 -15.55 13.61
CA PHE A 91 3.29 -16.59 14.49
C PHE A 91 2.86 -15.98 15.83
N ASN A 92 1.56 -15.97 16.11
CA ASN A 92 1.01 -15.43 17.36
C ASN A 92 0.61 -16.60 18.29
N THR A 93 1.14 -16.63 19.51
CA THR A 93 0.92 -17.73 20.46
C THR A 93 -0.34 -17.58 21.32
N ALA A 94 -0.82 -16.34 21.53
CA ALA A 94 -1.85 -16.04 22.52
C ALA A 94 -3.20 -15.63 21.89
N PHE A 95 -3.22 -14.54 21.12
CA PHE A 95 -4.41 -13.95 20.50
C PHE A 95 -4.00 -13.15 19.24
N PRO A 96 -4.95 -12.76 18.37
CA PRO A 96 -4.67 -11.99 17.16
C PRO A 96 -4.10 -10.60 17.47
N PHE A 97 -3.06 -10.20 16.75
CA PHE A 97 -2.45 -8.88 16.90
C PHE A 97 -1.96 -8.33 15.56
N HIS A 98 -2.46 -7.15 15.18
CA HIS A 98 -2.22 -6.51 13.89
C HIS A 98 -1.49 -5.18 14.05
N ARG A 99 -0.53 -4.92 13.16
CA ARG A 99 0.00 -3.57 12.90
C ARG A 99 0.20 -3.39 11.40
N GLY A 100 -0.65 -2.59 10.76
CA GLY A 100 -0.36 -1.98 9.45
C GLY A 100 -0.02 -2.93 8.32
N SER A 101 -0.55 -4.16 8.31
CA SER A 101 -0.22 -5.20 7.31
C SER A 101 -1.23 -5.28 6.15
N GLY A 102 -1.90 -4.17 5.85
CA GLY A 102 -2.91 -4.10 4.79
C GLY A 102 -4.07 -5.08 5.06
N PRO A 103 -4.51 -5.88 4.07
CA PRO A 103 -5.63 -6.81 4.22
C PRO A 103 -5.30 -8.10 4.97
N VAL A 104 -4.04 -8.33 5.40
CA VAL A 104 -3.60 -9.59 6.01
C VAL A 104 -4.05 -9.68 7.47
N TRP A 105 -4.82 -10.72 7.81
CA TRP A 105 -5.22 -11.01 9.19
C TRP A 105 -4.15 -11.80 9.94
N HIS A 106 -3.60 -11.22 11.01
CA HIS A 106 -2.63 -11.86 11.89
C HIS A 106 -3.32 -12.53 13.09
N GLY A 107 -4.00 -13.64 12.83
CA GLY A 107 -4.66 -14.49 13.84
C GLY A 107 -3.69 -15.19 14.80
N LYS A 108 -4.20 -15.99 15.73
CA LYS A 108 -3.39 -16.96 16.50
C LYS A 108 -2.94 -18.10 15.59
N GLY A 109 -1.75 -18.64 15.85
CA GLY A 109 -1.07 -19.61 15.00
C GLY A 109 -0.23 -18.93 13.93
N PHE A 110 0.14 -19.69 12.90
CA PHE A 110 0.90 -19.19 11.76
C PHE A 110 0.01 -18.42 10.78
N THR A 111 0.53 -17.35 10.22
CA THR A 111 -0.05 -16.65 9.06
C THR A 111 1.05 -16.36 8.07
N GLN A 112 0.78 -16.62 6.79
CA GLN A 112 1.68 -16.36 5.68
C GLN A 112 0.96 -15.50 4.64
N SER A 113 1.61 -14.45 4.14
CA SER A 113 1.16 -13.69 2.99
C SER A 113 2.19 -13.65 1.85
N LEU A 114 1.68 -13.40 0.64
CA LEU A 114 2.44 -13.15 -0.57
C LEU A 114 1.77 -12.00 -1.34
N GLU A 115 2.57 -11.02 -1.72
CA GLU A 115 2.18 -9.80 -2.40
C GLU A 115 3.10 -9.56 -3.60
N GLY A 116 2.55 -9.04 -4.69
CA GLY A 116 3.30 -8.65 -5.87
C GLY A 116 2.45 -8.68 -7.13
N GLY A 117 2.92 -8.07 -8.20
CA GLY A 117 2.19 -8.01 -9.47
C GLY A 117 2.86 -7.10 -10.49
N TRP A 118 2.07 -6.24 -11.15
CA TRP A 118 2.51 -5.46 -12.31
C TRP A 118 2.04 -4.01 -12.24
N PHE A 119 2.75 -3.13 -12.94
CA PHE A 119 2.31 -1.77 -13.23
C PHE A 119 2.50 -1.42 -14.71
N GLY A 120 1.76 -0.45 -15.21
CA GLY A 120 1.89 0.06 -16.57
C GLY A 120 1.27 1.44 -16.78
N LYS A 121 1.83 2.23 -17.71
CA LYS A 121 1.34 3.56 -18.10
C LYS A 121 1.29 3.71 -19.61
N TRP A 122 0.11 4.02 -20.14
CA TRP A 122 -0.15 4.15 -21.58
C TRP A 122 -0.89 5.46 -21.88
N GLY A 123 -0.11 6.52 -22.12
CA GLY A 123 -0.65 7.87 -22.29
C GLY A 123 -1.32 8.36 -21.00
N PRO A 124 -2.62 8.74 -21.02
CA PRO A 124 -3.35 9.14 -19.83
C PRO A 124 -3.67 7.97 -18.88
N LEU A 125 -3.65 6.73 -19.38
CA LEU A 125 -3.99 5.53 -18.62
C LEU A 125 -2.83 5.09 -17.71
N ALA A 126 -3.10 4.81 -16.45
CA ALA A 126 -2.15 4.20 -15.51
C ALA A 126 -2.81 3.02 -14.76
N LEU A 127 -2.09 1.92 -14.64
CA LEU A 127 -2.53 0.68 -14.01
C LEU A 127 -1.49 0.21 -13.00
N VAL A 128 -1.97 -0.23 -11.84
CA VAL A 128 -1.22 -0.93 -10.81
C VAL A 128 -2.06 -2.11 -10.36
N LEU A 129 -1.53 -3.32 -10.51
CA LEU A 129 -2.13 -4.57 -10.05
C LEU A 129 -1.19 -5.18 -9.01
N ASN A 130 -1.60 -5.16 -7.75
CA ASN A 130 -0.82 -5.64 -6.61
C ASN A 130 -1.68 -6.51 -5.68
N PRO A 131 -2.12 -7.70 -6.15
CA PRO A 131 -2.88 -8.62 -5.32
C PRO A 131 -2.09 -9.07 -4.10
N VAL A 132 -2.81 -9.40 -3.03
CA VAL A 132 -2.26 -9.95 -1.79
C VAL A 132 -2.99 -11.25 -1.48
N TRP A 133 -2.28 -12.37 -1.54
CA TRP A 133 -2.76 -13.64 -1.00
C TRP A 133 -2.30 -13.79 0.45
N PHE A 134 -3.12 -14.35 1.32
CA PHE A 134 -2.67 -14.88 2.60
C PHE A 134 -3.42 -16.12 3.02
N ARG A 135 -2.78 -16.91 3.89
CA ARG A 135 -3.38 -18.03 4.63
C ARG A 135 -3.11 -17.84 6.12
N ALA A 136 -4.17 -17.96 6.93
CA ALA A 136 -4.10 -17.94 8.39
C ALA A 136 -4.51 -19.31 8.94
N GLU A 137 -3.73 -19.85 9.88
CA GLU A 137 -4.12 -21.04 10.64
C GLU A 137 -5.30 -20.77 11.58
N ASN A 138 -5.42 -19.52 12.06
CA ASN A 138 -6.56 -19.05 12.84
C ASN A 138 -6.92 -20.01 13.99
N LEU A 139 -5.93 -20.34 14.84
CA LEU A 139 -6.08 -21.33 15.92
C LEU A 139 -6.96 -20.81 17.07
N ASP A 140 -7.59 -21.74 17.79
CA ASP A 140 -8.46 -21.45 18.92
C ASP A 140 -7.76 -20.77 20.12
N PHE A 141 -8.46 -19.82 20.72
CA PHE A 141 -8.12 -19.17 21.98
C PHE A 141 -9.39 -18.83 22.76
N VAL A 142 -9.22 -18.45 24.03
CA VAL A 142 -10.34 -18.05 24.89
C VAL A 142 -10.95 -16.76 24.36
N LEU A 143 -12.19 -16.84 23.88
CA LEU A 143 -12.98 -15.68 23.45
C LEU A 143 -13.62 -15.01 24.67
N ALA A 144 -13.70 -13.68 24.62
CA ALA A 144 -14.56 -12.92 25.51
C ALA A 144 -16.03 -13.17 25.13
N PRO A 145 -16.94 -13.36 26.10
CA PRO A 145 -18.34 -13.67 25.84
C PRO A 145 -19.05 -12.48 25.20
N THR A 146 -19.68 -12.69 24.04
CA THR A 146 -20.52 -11.70 23.36
C THR A 146 -22.01 -11.82 23.73
N GLY A 147 -22.39 -12.87 24.47
CA GLY A 147 -23.80 -13.21 24.71
C GLY A 147 -24.53 -13.80 23.49
N MET A 148 -23.80 -14.11 22.41
CA MET A 148 -24.34 -14.65 21.15
C MET A 148 -23.82 -16.05 20.84
N ASP A 149 -24.70 -16.88 20.28
CA ASP A 149 -24.38 -18.20 19.75
C ASP A 149 -23.84 -18.15 18.30
N GLY A 150 -23.37 -19.30 17.81
CA GLY A 150 -22.89 -19.46 16.43
C GLY A 150 -21.73 -18.52 16.09
N GLU A 151 -21.76 -17.90 14.91
CA GLU A 151 -20.74 -16.93 14.48
C GLU A 151 -20.72 -15.66 15.36
N GLY A 152 -21.83 -15.35 16.05
CA GLY A 152 -21.91 -14.20 16.97
C GLY A 152 -20.88 -14.24 18.09
N ARG A 153 -20.38 -15.42 18.46
CA ARG A 153 -19.30 -15.59 19.46
C ARG A 153 -17.97 -14.96 19.05
N PHE A 154 -17.76 -14.74 17.74
CA PHE A 154 -16.52 -14.20 17.20
C PHE A 154 -16.50 -12.67 17.06
N ARG A 155 -17.65 -12.00 17.25
CA ARG A 155 -17.79 -10.55 17.12
C ARG A 155 -17.10 -9.78 18.26
N SER A 156 -17.06 -8.45 18.14
CA SER A 156 -16.57 -7.56 19.20
C SER A 156 -17.30 -7.82 20.52
N PRO A 157 -16.60 -8.06 21.65
CA PRO A 157 -17.22 -8.21 22.96
C PRO A 157 -17.56 -6.86 23.61
N LEU A 158 -17.18 -5.74 22.98
CA LEU A 158 -17.51 -4.39 23.46
C LEU A 158 -18.91 -3.97 23.00
N GLU A 159 -19.20 -4.12 21.71
CA GLU A 159 -20.49 -3.78 21.09
C GLU A 159 -20.72 -4.71 19.89
N SER A 160 -21.31 -5.89 20.12
CA SER A 160 -21.38 -6.97 19.12
C SER A 160 -22.26 -6.69 17.89
N ASP A 161 -23.08 -5.65 17.92
CA ASP A 161 -23.93 -5.22 16.80
C ASP A 161 -23.56 -3.85 16.20
N ALA A 162 -22.58 -3.14 16.78
CA ALA A 162 -22.16 -1.80 16.34
C ALA A 162 -20.68 -1.67 15.99
N ILE A 163 -19.80 -2.55 16.49
CA ILE A 163 -18.36 -2.52 16.22
C ILE A 163 -17.94 -3.73 15.36
N ASP A 164 -17.61 -3.46 14.09
CA ASP A 164 -17.04 -4.42 13.15
C ASP A 164 -15.53 -4.65 13.39
N ILE A 165 -15.20 -5.06 14.61
CA ILE A 165 -13.85 -5.51 15.00
C ILE A 165 -14.02 -6.89 15.64
N PRO A 166 -13.89 -7.98 14.87
CA PRO A 166 -14.07 -9.32 15.40
C PRO A 166 -12.87 -9.72 16.28
N GLN A 167 -13.14 -10.62 17.22
CA GLN A 167 -12.08 -11.32 17.95
C GLN A 167 -11.31 -12.24 17.00
N ARG A 168 -11.99 -12.88 16.03
CA ARG A 168 -11.42 -13.69 14.95
C ARG A 168 -12.41 -13.89 13.79
N PHE A 169 -11.95 -14.36 12.65
CA PHE A 169 -12.80 -14.73 11.53
C PHE A 169 -13.04 -16.25 11.53
N GLY A 170 -14.23 -16.68 11.94
CA GLY A 170 -14.58 -18.12 12.02
C GLY A 170 -13.72 -18.92 13.00
N ASP A 171 -13.93 -20.24 13.03
CA ASP A 171 -13.13 -21.21 13.77
C ASP A 171 -12.12 -21.98 12.91
N GLU A 172 -12.27 -21.98 11.58
CA GLU A 172 -11.40 -22.72 10.66
C GLU A 172 -10.15 -21.93 10.22
N ALA A 173 -9.13 -22.67 9.75
CA ALA A 173 -8.02 -22.11 8.99
C ALA A 173 -8.50 -21.69 7.59
N TYR A 174 -8.14 -20.48 7.14
CA TYR A 174 -8.68 -19.91 5.91
C TYR A 174 -7.61 -19.20 5.07
N GLN A 175 -7.97 -18.89 3.82
CA GLN A 175 -7.13 -18.13 2.90
C GLN A 175 -7.95 -17.11 2.13
N VAL A 176 -7.32 -15.99 1.77
CA VAL A 176 -7.95 -14.87 1.06
C VAL A 176 -7.02 -14.42 -0.06
N LEU A 177 -7.60 -14.16 -1.24
CA LEU A 177 -6.94 -13.40 -2.30
C LEU A 177 -7.60 -12.02 -2.38
N SER A 178 -6.92 -11.01 -1.85
CA SER A 178 -7.33 -9.61 -1.92
C SER A 178 -6.81 -8.98 -3.22
N PRO A 179 -7.54 -8.03 -3.85
CA PRO A 179 -6.98 -7.18 -4.89
C PRO A 179 -5.82 -6.29 -4.38
N GLY A 180 -5.62 -6.22 -3.06
CA GLY A 180 -4.52 -5.48 -2.43
C GLY A 180 -4.54 -4.00 -2.80
N ALA A 181 -3.38 -3.36 -2.80
CA ALA A 181 -3.26 -1.97 -3.24
C ALA A 181 -3.18 -1.87 -4.78
N SER A 182 -4.29 -2.13 -5.47
CA SER A 182 -4.41 -1.99 -6.92
C SER A 182 -5.14 -0.70 -7.31
N SER A 183 -4.81 -0.11 -8.46
CA SER A 183 -5.53 1.04 -9.03
C SER A 183 -5.53 1.04 -10.57
N LEU A 184 -6.59 1.59 -11.16
CA LEU A 184 -6.68 1.92 -12.58
C LEU A 184 -7.14 3.38 -12.68
N ARG A 185 -6.34 4.22 -13.32
CA ARG A 185 -6.55 5.67 -13.40
C ARG A 185 -6.52 6.17 -14.84
N LEU A 186 -7.33 7.17 -15.13
CA LEU A 186 -7.27 7.97 -16.34
C LEU A 186 -6.96 9.42 -15.94
N ASN A 187 -5.73 9.86 -16.23
CA ASN A 187 -5.24 11.21 -15.95
C ASN A 187 -5.41 12.09 -17.20
N MET A 188 -6.36 13.01 -17.14
CA MET A 188 -6.63 14.04 -18.15
C MET A 188 -6.09 15.38 -17.65
N VAL A 189 -6.12 16.42 -18.49
CA VAL A 189 -5.66 17.77 -18.10
C VAL A 189 -6.59 18.32 -17.01
N GLY A 190 -6.07 18.49 -15.79
CA GLY A 190 -6.79 19.04 -14.63
C GLY A 190 -7.72 18.06 -13.92
N LEU A 191 -7.90 16.84 -14.44
CA LEU A 191 -8.90 15.88 -13.95
C LEU A 191 -8.37 14.44 -14.01
N THR A 192 -8.42 13.75 -12.88
CA THR A 192 -8.17 12.32 -12.79
C THR A 192 -9.43 11.60 -12.33
N VAL A 193 -9.75 10.49 -13.00
CA VAL A 193 -10.82 9.56 -12.60
C VAL A 193 -10.24 8.15 -12.52
N GLY A 194 -10.78 7.30 -11.64
CA GLY A 194 -10.26 5.94 -11.52
C GLY A 194 -11.07 5.04 -10.59
N VAL A 195 -10.60 3.79 -10.53
CA VAL A 195 -11.04 2.78 -9.56
C VAL A 195 -9.83 2.25 -8.80
N SER A 196 -9.97 2.00 -7.50
CA SER A 196 -8.89 1.46 -6.69
C SER A 196 -9.41 0.61 -5.54
N SER A 197 -8.57 -0.31 -5.07
CA SER A 197 -8.70 -1.03 -3.80
C SER A 197 -7.57 -0.67 -2.83
N SER A 198 -6.87 0.44 -3.08
CA SER A 198 -5.78 0.90 -2.23
C SER A 198 -6.32 1.51 -0.93
N PRO A 199 -5.56 1.42 0.17
CA PRO A 199 -5.91 2.15 1.38
C PRO A 199 -5.78 3.65 1.16
N GLN A 200 -6.60 4.43 1.85
CA GLN A 200 -6.63 5.88 1.78
C GLN A 200 -6.06 6.51 3.06
N VAL A 201 -5.56 7.75 2.95
CA VAL A 201 -5.25 8.59 4.12
C VAL A 201 -5.91 9.95 3.97
N TRP A 202 -6.74 10.33 4.93
CA TRP A 202 -7.47 11.60 4.93
C TRP A 202 -6.95 12.51 6.05
N GLY A 203 -6.63 13.74 5.68
CA GLY A 203 -5.98 14.75 6.53
C GLY A 203 -4.44 14.70 6.51
N PRO A 204 -3.78 15.72 7.08
CA PRO A 204 -2.33 15.94 6.98
C PRO A 204 -1.48 15.02 7.88
N GLY A 205 -2.07 14.02 8.54
CA GLY A 205 -1.38 13.13 9.46
C GLY A 205 -0.59 12.03 8.74
N GLU A 206 0.72 11.96 8.97
CA GLU A 206 1.60 10.93 8.36
C GLU A 206 1.73 9.62 9.14
N LEU A 207 1.52 9.68 10.47
CA LEU A 207 1.62 8.52 11.37
C LEU A 207 0.23 8.07 11.83
N HIS A 208 -0.57 9.01 12.32
CA HIS A 208 -1.87 8.78 12.94
C HIS A 208 -2.89 9.80 12.41
N PRO A 209 -3.35 9.65 11.16
CA PRO A 209 -4.42 10.49 10.61
C PRO A 209 -5.73 10.26 11.40
N LEU A 210 -6.42 11.35 11.74
CA LEU A 210 -7.60 11.31 12.62
C LEU A 210 -8.89 10.88 11.91
N VAL A 211 -8.96 11.01 10.58
CA VAL A 211 -10.19 10.74 9.80
C VAL A 211 -10.14 9.36 9.14
N MET A 212 -9.09 9.08 8.38
CA MET A 212 -8.89 7.77 7.75
C MET A 212 -7.40 7.51 7.57
N GLY A 213 -6.97 6.26 7.81
CA GLY A 213 -5.56 5.85 7.71
C GLY A 213 -5.38 4.47 7.09
N ALA A 214 -4.19 4.24 6.54
CA ALA A 214 -3.85 3.08 5.73
C ALA A 214 -3.36 1.84 6.52
N VAL A 215 -3.91 1.60 7.72
CA VAL A 215 -3.48 0.50 8.60
C VAL A 215 -4.14 -0.84 8.27
N GLY A 216 -5.31 -0.82 7.61
CA GLY A 216 -6.02 -1.99 7.12
C GLY A 216 -5.89 -2.17 5.60
N GLY A 217 -6.63 -3.14 5.06
CA GLY A 217 -6.81 -3.26 3.61
C GLY A 217 -7.57 -2.04 3.05
N GLY A 218 -7.35 -1.73 1.78
CA GLY A 218 -8.16 -0.71 1.11
C GLY A 218 -9.53 -1.23 0.74
N ILE A 219 -10.50 -0.30 0.70
CA ILE A 219 -11.88 -0.56 0.29
C ILE A 219 -11.96 -0.36 -1.23
N PRO A 220 -12.53 -1.29 -2.01
CA PRO A 220 -12.78 -1.06 -3.44
C PRO A 220 -13.71 0.15 -3.66
N HIS A 221 -13.25 1.15 -4.40
CA HIS A 221 -13.96 2.40 -4.63
C HIS A 221 -13.71 2.99 -6.03
N VAL A 222 -14.55 3.95 -6.39
CA VAL A 222 -14.37 4.85 -7.55
C VAL A 222 -13.95 6.22 -7.01
N PHE A 223 -13.03 6.91 -7.67
CA PHE A 223 -12.58 8.23 -7.24
C PHE A 223 -12.50 9.23 -8.42
N VAL A 224 -12.61 10.50 -8.06
CA VAL A 224 -12.42 11.67 -8.93
C VAL A 224 -11.55 12.68 -8.17
N GLY A 225 -10.57 13.28 -8.83
CA GLY A 225 -9.68 14.29 -8.25
C GLY A 225 -9.02 15.14 -9.32
N THR A 226 -8.14 16.05 -8.92
CA THR A 226 -7.34 16.85 -9.87
C THR A 226 -6.02 16.13 -10.19
N SER A 227 -5.55 16.25 -11.43
CA SER A 227 -4.24 15.73 -11.86
C SER A 227 -3.06 16.56 -11.36
N THR A 228 -3.35 17.76 -10.84
CA THR A 228 -2.46 18.79 -10.32
C THR A 228 -3.23 19.52 -9.21
N PRO A 229 -2.67 19.72 -8.01
CA PRO A 229 -3.27 20.56 -6.96
C PRO A 229 -3.54 22.00 -7.41
#